data_AF-A0A8T4PFT6-F1
#
_entry.id   AF-A0A8T4PFT6-F1
#
_cell.length_a   1.000
_cell.length_b   1.000
_cell.length_c   1.000
_cell.angle_alpha   90.00
_cell.angle_beta   90.00
_cell.angle_gamma   90.00
#
_symmetry.space_group_name_H-M   'P 1'
#
loop_
_entity.id
_entity.type
_entity.pdbx_description
1 polymer ?
#
loop_
_entity_poly.entity_id
_entity_poly.type
_entity_poly.pdbx_seq_one_letter_code
_entity_poly.pdbx_strand_id
1 'polypeptide(L)'
;MAINFKEFETMNAPNAKNKIFEFLKKEKDKAFEYKELARLLNESERTVNAYLSILKNEGKVLHKQPYWTYNRNYSEELPLASEQVGPKVVPSMFRYGGDGIFVFINNPKIKLNLYGSIRSVETELNKHGLVSQNIVGFYYLLRKKAGLLNKRINGFNVNNYQNSAIINNKSKNVSLRQALINLLSRSTNTT
;
A
#
# COMPACT_ATOMS: atom_id res chain seq x y z
N MET A 1 33.22 -14.60 -21.62
CA MET A 1 33.57 -14.53 -20.18
C MET A 1 32.66 -15.47 -19.43
N ALA A 2 33.21 -16.54 -18.85
CA ALA A 2 32.46 -17.51 -18.05
C ALA A 2 32.27 -16.98 -16.62
N ILE A 3 31.06 -17.06 -16.09
CA ILE A 3 30.74 -16.64 -14.72
C ILE A 3 31.35 -17.68 -13.76
N ASN A 4 32.20 -17.23 -12.83
CA ASN A 4 32.87 -18.09 -11.87
C ASN A 4 31.93 -18.39 -10.69
N PHE A 5 31.31 -19.57 -10.70
CA PHE A 5 30.30 -20.00 -9.73
C PHE A 5 30.82 -20.13 -8.29
N LYS A 6 32.14 -20.24 -8.08
CA LYS A 6 32.73 -20.39 -6.74
C LYS A 6 32.68 -19.11 -5.88
N GLU A 7 32.57 -17.93 -6.48
CA GLU A 7 32.36 -16.68 -5.72
C GLU A 7 30.93 -16.52 -5.20
N PHE A 8 29.97 -17.30 -5.71
CA PHE A 8 28.55 -17.18 -5.32
C PHE A 8 28.21 -17.89 -4.00
N GLU A 9 28.95 -18.94 -3.66
CA GLU A 9 28.72 -19.72 -2.43
C GLU A 9 29.29 -19.06 -1.17
N THR A 10 30.23 -18.12 -1.31
CA THR A 10 30.90 -17.45 -0.18
C THR A 10 30.17 -16.20 0.32
N MET A 11 29.15 -15.73 -0.39
CA MET A 11 28.31 -14.62 0.07
C MET A 11 27.24 -15.12 1.05
N ASN A 12 27.64 -15.24 2.32
CA ASN A 12 26.77 -15.44 3.49
C ASN A 12 25.80 -14.25 3.72
N ALA A 13 24.89 -13.98 2.77
CA ALA A 13 23.74 -13.11 3.01
C ALA A 13 22.60 -13.96 3.57
N PRO A 14 22.13 -13.74 4.82
CA PRO A 14 21.23 -14.67 5.53
C PRO A 14 19.78 -14.71 4.97
N ASN A 15 19.48 -14.00 3.88
CA ASN A 15 18.14 -13.90 3.32
C ASN A 15 18.19 -13.83 1.78
N ALA A 16 17.41 -14.67 1.10
CA ALA A 16 17.27 -14.71 -0.36
C ALA A 16 16.95 -13.34 -0.99
N LYS A 17 16.28 -12.45 -0.25
CA LYS A 17 16.06 -11.05 -0.66
C LYS A 17 17.38 -10.30 -0.91
N ASN A 18 18.34 -10.43 -0.01
CA ASN A 18 19.63 -9.75 -0.13
C ASN A 18 20.45 -10.38 -1.26
N LYS A 19 20.37 -11.70 -1.45
CA LYS A 19 21.01 -12.38 -2.58
C LYS A 19 20.53 -11.84 -3.93
N ILE A 20 19.22 -11.66 -4.11
CA ILE A 20 18.63 -11.08 -5.32
C ILE A 20 19.13 -9.64 -5.54
N PHE A 21 19.16 -8.84 -4.47
CA PHE A 21 19.61 -7.46 -4.55
C PHE A 21 21.09 -7.34 -4.92
N GLU A 22 21.98 -8.07 -4.24
CA GLU A 22 23.41 -8.08 -4.54
C GLU A 22 23.71 -8.60 -5.94
N PHE A 23 22.97 -9.63 -6.39
CA PHE A 23 23.08 -10.14 -7.76
C PHE A 23 22.76 -9.04 -8.79
N LEU A 24 21.62 -8.36 -8.64
CA LEU A 24 21.22 -7.30 -9.57
C LEU A 24 22.17 -6.10 -9.50
N LYS A 25 22.68 -5.78 -8.31
CA LYS A 25 23.69 -4.72 -8.11
C LYS A 25 25.01 -5.05 -8.82
N LYS A 26 25.47 -6.31 -8.74
CA LYS A 26 26.65 -6.79 -9.48
C LYS A 26 26.44 -6.70 -10.99
N GLU A 27 25.24 -7.06 -11.46
CA GLU A 27 24.84 -7.04 -12.87
C GLU A 27 24.04 -5.78 -13.25
N LYS A 28 24.47 -4.60 -12.77
CA LYS A 28 23.75 -3.31 -12.89
C LYS A 28 23.41 -2.85 -14.32
N ASP A 29 24.00 -3.49 -15.33
CA ASP A 29 23.84 -3.18 -16.75
C ASP A 29 22.90 -4.16 -17.48
N LYS A 30 22.37 -5.15 -16.76
CA LYS A 30 21.50 -6.18 -17.32
C LYS A 30 20.13 -6.17 -16.65
N ALA A 31 19.18 -6.72 -17.39
CA ALA A 31 17.82 -6.95 -16.93
C ALA A 31 17.54 -8.45 -17.00
N PHE A 32 16.85 -8.98 -16.01
CA PHE A 32 16.61 -10.41 -15.87
C PHE A 32 15.13 -10.70 -15.66
N GLU A 33 14.65 -11.80 -16.21
CA GLU A 33 13.34 -12.31 -15.82
C GLU A 33 13.40 -12.94 -14.44
N TYR A 34 12.29 -12.90 -13.70
CA TYR A 34 12.24 -13.51 -12.37
C TYR A 34 12.49 -15.03 -12.40
N LYS A 35 12.13 -15.71 -13.50
CA LYS A 35 12.39 -17.14 -13.70
C LYS A 35 13.88 -17.44 -13.88
N GLU A 36 14.59 -16.57 -14.59
CA GLU A 36 16.04 -16.67 -14.76
C GLU A 36 16.74 -16.45 -13.42
N LEU A 37 16.32 -15.43 -12.66
CA LEU A 37 16.83 -15.17 -11.31
C LEU A 37 16.58 -16.36 -10.37
N ALA A 38 15.41 -17.00 -10.45
CA ALA A 38 15.11 -18.20 -9.66
C ALA A 38 16.09 -19.35 -9.95
N ARG A 39 16.40 -19.59 -11.23
CA ARG A 39 17.38 -20.62 -11.63
C ARG A 39 18.81 -20.25 -11.21
N LEU A 40 19.21 -19.00 -11.42
CA LEU A 40 20.57 -18.53 -11.12
C LEU A 40 20.86 -18.52 -9.61
N LEU A 41 19.86 -18.21 -8.79
CA LEU A 41 20.01 -18.10 -7.33
C LEU A 41 19.64 -19.40 -6.60
N ASN A 42 19.20 -20.44 -7.33
CA ASN A 42 18.67 -21.68 -6.77
C ASN A 42 17.55 -21.45 -5.74
N GLU A 43 16.64 -20.55 -6.08
CA GLU A 43 15.51 -20.13 -5.24
C GLU A 43 14.18 -20.41 -5.95
N SER A 44 13.09 -20.56 -5.21
CA SER A 44 11.78 -20.78 -5.85
C SER A 44 11.30 -19.53 -6.60
N GLU A 45 10.64 -19.70 -7.75
CA GLU A 45 10.05 -18.59 -8.51
C GLU A 45 9.11 -17.73 -7.65
N ARG A 46 8.36 -18.37 -6.74
CA ARG A 46 7.46 -17.69 -5.80
C ARG A 46 8.24 -16.79 -4.83
N THR A 47 9.33 -17.30 -4.29
CA THR A 47 10.24 -16.57 -3.38
C THR A 47 10.85 -15.37 -4.08
N VAL A 48 11.38 -15.58 -5.29
CA VAL A 48 12.01 -14.51 -6.09
C VAL A 48 11.01 -13.42 -6.46
N ASN A 49 9.81 -13.78 -6.92
CA ASN A 49 8.78 -12.81 -7.28
C ASN A 49 8.32 -11.98 -6.06
N ALA A 50 8.16 -12.61 -4.90
CA ALA A 50 7.82 -11.92 -3.66
C ALA A 50 8.91 -10.92 -3.25
N TYR A 51 10.18 -11.32 -3.29
CA TYR A 51 11.29 -10.44 -2.91
C TYR A 51 11.56 -9.33 -3.92
N LEU A 52 11.43 -9.58 -5.21
CA LEU A 52 11.49 -8.55 -6.24
C LEU A 52 10.42 -7.47 -6.03
N SER A 53 9.20 -7.90 -5.67
CA SER A 53 8.12 -6.97 -5.32
C SER A 53 8.47 -6.11 -4.10
N ILE A 54 9.08 -6.70 -3.07
CA ILE A 54 9.54 -5.96 -1.88
C ILE A 54 10.67 -4.99 -2.25
N LEU A 55 11.68 -5.44 -3.00
CA LEU A 55 12.82 -4.60 -3.42
C LEU A 55 12.36 -3.42 -4.30
N LYS A 56 11.34 -3.63 -5.15
CA LYS A 56 10.75 -2.56 -5.95
C LYS A 56 10.06 -1.52 -5.07
N ASN A 57 9.31 -1.96 -4.05
CA ASN A 57 8.71 -1.05 -3.09
C ASN A 57 9.75 -0.26 -2.29
N GLU A 58 10.94 -0.83 -2.07
CA GLU A 58 12.10 -0.16 -1.46
C GLU A 58 12.87 0.74 -2.43
N GLY A 59 12.46 0.82 -3.71
CA GLY A 59 13.17 1.61 -4.73
C GLY A 59 14.53 1.02 -5.15
N LYS A 60 14.86 -0.19 -4.71
CA LYS A 60 16.14 -0.86 -4.98
C LYS A 60 16.25 -1.44 -6.39
N VAL A 61 15.11 -1.82 -6.97
CA VAL A 61 15.03 -2.45 -8.29
C VAL A 61 13.92 -1.82 -9.12
N LEU A 62 14.10 -1.78 -10.43
CA LEU A 62 13.11 -1.34 -11.39
C LEU A 62 12.43 -2.55 -12.02
N HIS A 63 11.16 -2.40 -12.37
CA HIS A 63 10.38 -3.43 -13.04
C HIS A 63 9.78 -2.89 -14.33
N LYS A 64 10.15 -3.48 -15.46
CA LYS A 64 9.53 -3.29 -16.76
C LYS A 64 9.25 -4.67 -17.33
N GLN A 65 7.99 -5.10 -17.24
CA GLN A 65 7.57 -6.47 -17.53
C GLN A 65 8.13 -6.97 -18.88
N PRO A 66 8.70 -8.19 -18.94
CA PRO A 66 8.88 -9.18 -17.86
C PRO A 66 10.15 -8.99 -16.99
N TYR A 67 10.92 -7.94 -17.23
CA TYR A 67 12.29 -7.79 -16.74
C TYR A 67 12.42 -6.93 -15.48
N TRP A 68 13.41 -7.30 -14.67
CA TRP A 68 13.81 -6.64 -13.44
C TRP A 68 15.27 -6.19 -13.55
N THR A 69 15.57 -4.98 -13.07
CA THR A 69 16.92 -4.38 -13.15
C THR A 69 17.27 -3.74 -11.82
N TYR A 70 18.56 -3.60 -11.53
CA TYR A 70 19.00 -2.72 -10.46
C TYR A 70 18.62 -1.26 -10.75
N ASN A 71 18.14 -0.54 -9.73
CA ASN A 71 17.93 0.90 -9.85
C ASN A 71 19.26 1.62 -9.66
N ARG A 72 19.87 2.11 -10.74
CA ARG A 72 21.16 2.84 -10.66
C ARG A 72 21.09 4.14 -9.87
N ASN A 73 19.90 4.71 -9.74
CA ASN A 73 19.65 5.92 -8.95
C ASN A 73 19.42 5.57 -7.47
N TYR A 74 19.45 4.29 -7.09
CA TYR A 74 19.42 3.85 -5.70
C TYR A 74 20.78 4.18 -5.07
N SER A 75 20.78 5.18 -4.19
CA SER A 75 21.91 5.44 -3.30
C SER A 75 21.83 4.51 -2.10
N GLU A 76 22.95 3.89 -1.74
CA GLU A 76 23.14 3.18 -0.47
C GLU A 76 23.44 4.10 0.70
N GLU A 77 23.37 5.43 0.50
CA GLU A 77 22.90 6.28 1.59
C GLU A 77 21.71 5.55 2.17
N LEU A 78 21.89 5.14 3.43
CA LEU A 78 21.05 4.20 4.14
C LEU A 78 19.61 4.40 3.72
N PRO A 79 18.72 3.39 3.79
CA PRO A 79 17.39 3.79 4.16
C PRO A 79 17.62 4.61 5.44
N LEU A 80 17.52 5.94 5.32
CA LEU A 80 16.50 6.68 6.00
C LEU A 80 15.27 5.76 5.96
N ALA A 81 15.26 4.69 6.80
CA ALA A 81 14.32 4.59 7.88
C ALA A 81 14.17 6.03 8.26
N SER A 82 13.21 6.67 7.60
CA SER A 82 13.09 8.11 7.63
C SER A 82 13.26 8.37 9.10
N GLU A 83 14.34 9.06 9.46
CA GLU A 83 14.34 9.75 10.71
C GLU A 83 13.24 10.77 10.47
N GLN A 84 11.99 10.30 10.55
CA GLN A 84 10.88 11.09 10.91
C GLN A 84 11.28 11.41 12.35
N VAL A 85 12.04 12.51 12.47
CA VAL A 85 12.55 13.06 13.71
C VAL A 85 11.32 13.53 14.46
N GLY A 86 10.67 12.57 15.10
CA GLY A 86 9.35 12.71 15.64
C GLY A 86 9.15 11.63 16.71
N PRO A 87 8.52 11.95 17.84
CA PRO A 87 8.31 10.96 18.88
C PRO A 87 7.52 9.77 18.32
N LYS A 88 8.12 8.58 18.50
CA LYS A 88 7.51 7.32 18.06
C LYS A 88 6.23 7.08 18.85
N VAL A 89 5.17 6.73 18.15
CA VAL A 89 3.87 6.42 18.74
C VAL A 89 3.45 4.98 18.54
N VAL A 90 2.78 4.46 19.56
CA VAL A 90 2.21 3.11 19.61
C VAL A 90 0.71 3.17 19.91
N PRO A 91 -0.07 2.13 19.58
CA PRO A 91 -1.53 2.17 19.74
C PRO A 91 -2.02 2.43 21.19
N SER A 92 -1.22 2.08 22.20
CA SER A 92 -1.55 2.33 23.61
C SER A 92 -1.52 3.81 24.00
N MET A 93 -0.85 4.67 23.23
CA MET A 93 -0.83 6.12 23.43
C MET A 93 -2.11 6.82 22.92
N PHE A 94 -3.05 6.05 22.36
CA PHE A 94 -4.32 6.56 21.86
C PHE A 94 -5.49 5.96 22.64
N ARG A 95 -6.38 6.84 23.11
CA ARG A 95 -7.66 6.48 23.72
C ARG A 95 -8.72 6.38 22.63
N TYR A 96 -9.57 5.36 22.71
CA TYR A 96 -10.70 5.25 21.81
C TYR A 96 -11.75 6.30 22.20
N GLY A 97 -12.07 7.20 21.26
CA GLY A 97 -13.04 8.29 21.46
C GLY A 97 -14.46 7.96 21.02
N GLY A 98 -14.69 6.77 20.46
CA GLY A 98 -15.94 6.42 19.79
C GLY A 98 -15.87 6.61 18.27
N ASP A 99 -16.82 6.01 17.54
CA ASP A 99 -16.99 6.18 16.09
C ASP A 99 -15.72 6.01 15.25
N GLY A 100 -14.88 5.01 15.58
CA GLY A 100 -13.63 4.76 14.84
C GLY A 100 -12.58 5.87 14.99
N ILE A 101 -12.75 6.77 15.95
CA ILE A 101 -11.81 7.86 16.23
C ILE A 101 -10.94 7.50 17.43
N PHE A 102 -9.63 7.70 17.28
CA PHE A 102 -8.63 7.56 18.33
C PHE A 102 -8.03 8.92 18.65
N VAL A 103 -7.98 9.27 19.93
CA VAL A 103 -7.46 10.55 20.44
C VAL A 103 -6.13 10.29 21.12
N PHE A 104 -5.10 11.07 20.78
CA PHE A 104 -3.80 10.95 21.42
C PHE A 104 -3.87 11.42 22.88
N ILE A 105 -3.36 10.60 23.81
CA ILE A 105 -3.50 10.85 25.26
C ILE A 105 -2.81 12.16 25.67
N ASN A 106 -1.62 12.44 25.11
CA ASN A 106 -0.83 13.61 25.50
C ASN A 106 -1.26 14.89 24.77
N ASN A 107 -2.05 14.79 23.69
CA ASN A 107 -2.57 15.95 22.98
C ASN A 107 -3.93 15.63 22.33
N PRO A 108 -5.06 16.04 22.94
CA PRO A 108 -6.40 15.70 22.48
C PRO A 108 -6.80 16.36 21.14
N LYS A 109 -5.97 17.28 20.61
CA LYS A 109 -6.16 17.85 19.27
C LYS A 109 -5.83 16.83 18.17
N ILE A 110 -5.00 15.83 18.47
CA ILE A 110 -4.58 14.81 17.52
C ILE A 110 -5.62 13.69 17.51
N LYS A 111 -6.34 13.57 16.39
CA LYS A 111 -7.43 12.61 16.21
C LYS A 111 -7.21 11.77 14.96
N LEU A 112 -7.13 10.46 15.13
CA LEU A 112 -7.00 9.50 14.05
C LEU A 112 -8.36 8.93 13.68
N ASN A 113 -8.80 9.12 12.44
CA ASN A 113 -10.04 8.56 11.92
C ASN A 113 -9.77 7.27 11.13
N LEU A 114 -10.27 6.14 11.64
CA LEU A 114 -10.03 4.82 11.06
C LEU A 114 -11.02 4.40 9.96
N TYR A 115 -12.04 5.21 9.66
CA TYR A 115 -12.84 5.03 8.44
C TYR A 115 -12.07 5.46 7.19
N GLY A 116 -11.05 6.30 7.35
CA GLY A 116 -10.12 6.68 6.29
C GLY A 116 -9.10 5.59 5.96
N SER A 117 -8.28 5.87 4.97
CA SER A 117 -7.18 5.00 4.55
C SER A 117 -6.02 4.99 5.56
N ILE A 118 -5.15 3.98 5.49
CA ILE A 118 -3.88 3.94 6.25
C ILE A 118 -3.07 5.23 6.00
N ARG A 119 -3.01 5.71 4.75
CA ARG A 119 -2.31 6.95 4.37
C ARG A 119 -2.89 8.19 5.06
N SER A 120 -4.20 8.22 5.29
CA SER A 120 -4.86 9.33 6.00
C SER A 120 -4.42 9.39 7.46
N VAL A 121 -4.28 8.22 8.10
CA VAL A 121 -3.75 8.11 9.47
C VAL A 121 -2.29 8.50 9.54
N GLU A 122 -1.47 8.03 8.60
CA GLU A 122 -0.06 8.39 8.50
C GLU A 122 0.14 9.89 8.28
N THR A 123 -0.63 10.49 7.37
CA THR A 123 -0.58 11.93 7.11
C THR A 123 -0.95 12.72 8.36
N GLU A 124 -1.97 12.31 9.10
CA GLU A 124 -2.35 12.99 10.32
C GLU A 124 -1.28 12.89 11.40
N LEU A 125 -0.65 11.73 11.58
CA LEU A 125 0.50 11.60 12.49
C LEU A 125 1.64 12.54 12.09
N ASN A 126 2.00 12.55 10.81
CA ASN A 126 3.09 13.37 10.28
C ASN A 126 2.83 14.88 10.45
N LYS A 127 1.58 15.34 10.32
CA LYS A 127 1.21 16.76 10.58
C LYS A 127 1.56 17.21 11.99
N HIS A 128 1.53 16.30 12.95
CA HIS A 128 1.85 16.59 14.36
C HIS A 128 3.25 16.10 14.76
N GLY A 129 4.10 15.76 13.77
CA GLY A 129 5.46 15.27 14.00
C GLY A 129 5.50 13.90 14.70
N LEU A 130 4.42 13.11 14.63
CA LEU A 130 4.34 11.77 15.22
C LEU A 130 4.55 10.70 14.17
N VAL A 131 5.14 9.58 14.58
CA VAL A 131 5.65 8.59 13.63
C VAL A 131 5.37 7.19 14.15
N SER A 132 4.95 6.27 13.28
CA SER A 132 4.76 4.86 13.66
C SER A 132 5.78 3.98 12.93
N GLN A 133 6.53 3.17 13.69
CA GLN A 133 7.54 2.28 13.13
C GLN A 133 6.96 1.22 12.16
N ASN A 134 5.70 0.83 12.38
CA ASN A 134 4.96 -0.08 11.50
C ASN A 134 3.53 0.44 11.34
N ILE A 135 3.33 1.36 10.39
CA ILE A 135 2.04 2.03 10.17
C ILE A 135 0.91 1.04 9.85
N VAL A 136 1.21 -0.05 9.15
CA VAL A 136 0.23 -1.09 8.80
C VAL A 136 -0.23 -1.84 10.05
N GLY A 137 0.72 -2.31 10.87
CA GLY A 137 0.42 -2.98 12.14
C GLY A 137 -0.27 -2.07 13.13
N PHE A 138 0.17 -0.81 13.22
CA PHE A 138 -0.44 0.23 14.04
C PHE A 138 -1.91 0.45 13.67
N TYR A 139 -2.20 0.68 12.39
CA TYR A 139 -3.55 0.87 11.89
C TYR A 139 -4.44 -0.36 12.13
N TYR A 140 -3.91 -1.55 11.88
CA TYR A 140 -4.62 -2.81 12.13
C TYR A 140 -5.03 -2.96 13.59
N LEU A 141 -4.11 -2.71 14.54
CA LEU A 141 -4.38 -2.83 15.97
C LEU A 141 -5.42 -1.83 16.44
N LEU A 142 -5.37 -0.59 15.95
CA LEU A 142 -6.40 0.40 16.25
C LEU A 142 -7.77 -0.01 15.71
N ARG A 143 -7.84 -0.53 14.48
CA ARG A 143 -9.10 -1.05 13.91
C ARG A 143 -9.63 -2.25 14.67
N LYS A 144 -8.76 -3.14 15.14
CA LYS A 144 -9.13 -4.27 16.01
C LYS A 144 -9.77 -3.76 17.30
N LYS A 145 -9.13 -2.80 17.96
CA LYS A 145 -9.60 -2.20 19.22
C LYS A 145 -10.93 -1.45 19.06
N ALA A 146 -11.19 -0.87 17.89
CA ALA A 146 -12.48 -0.23 17.56
C ALA A 146 -13.56 -1.20 17.01
N GLY A 147 -13.27 -2.51 16.89
CA GLY A 147 -14.24 -3.46 16.31
C GLY A 147 -14.51 -3.26 14.82
N LEU A 148 -13.55 -2.70 14.07
CA LEU A 148 -13.69 -2.33 12.65
C LEU A 148 -13.04 -3.33 11.68
N LEU A 149 -12.57 -4.49 12.15
CA LEU A 149 -11.93 -5.49 11.28
C LEU A 149 -12.92 -6.28 10.42
N ASN A 150 -14.16 -6.46 10.89
CA ASN A 150 -15.18 -7.28 10.21
C ASN A 150 -16.42 -6.50 9.76
N LYS A 151 -16.46 -5.18 9.99
CA LYS A 151 -17.50 -4.34 9.39
C LYS A 151 -17.14 -4.18 7.91
N ARG A 152 -17.74 -5.03 7.07
CA ARG A 152 -17.85 -4.77 5.63
C ARG A 152 -18.36 -3.33 5.52
N ILE A 153 -17.50 -2.44 5.02
CA ILE A 153 -17.93 -1.15 4.56
C ILE A 153 -18.81 -1.47 3.35
N ASN A 154 -20.13 -1.56 3.54
CA ASN A 154 -21.07 -1.49 2.44
C ASN A 154 -20.81 -0.13 1.75
N GLY A 155 -19.97 -0.11 0.72
CA GLY A 155 -19.84 1.05 -0.16
C GLY A 155 -18.46 1.39 -0.73
N PHE A 156 -17.33 0.88 -0.23
CA PHE A 156 -16.02 1.22 -0.83
C PHE A 156 -15.56 0.15 -1.83
N ASN A 157 -16.08 0.26 -3.04
CA ASN A 157 -15.58 -0.46 -4.22
C ASN A 157 -14.20 0.13 -4.59
N VAL A 158 -13.16 -0.71 -4.60
CA VAL A 158 -11.74 -0.35 -4.83
C VAL A 158 -11.44 -0.08 -6.31
N ASN A 159 -12.44 -0.06 -7.20
CA ASN A 159 -12.25 0.09 -8.64
C ASN A 159 -12.64 1.46 -9.23
N ASN A 160 -12.44 2.58 -8.53
CA ASN A 160 -12.63 3.90 -9.13
C ASN A 160 -11.48 4.86 -8.80
N TYR A 161 -10.33 4.64 -9.43
CA TYR A 161 -9.25 5.63 -9.56
C TYR A 161 -9.17 6.23 -10.98
N GLN A 162 -10.29 6.27 -11.73
CA GLN A 162 -10.30 6.93 -13.05
C GLN A 162 -11.48 7.87 -13.35
N ASN A 163 -12.43 8.13 -12.44
CA ASN A 163 -13.55 9.04 -12.76
C ASN A 163 -13.90 10.03 -11.63
N SER A 164 -12.90 10.73 -11.08
CA SER A 164 -13.13 11.85 -10.16
C SER A 164 -12.92 13.22 -10.81
N ALA A 165 -13.29 13.33 -12.09
CA ALA A 165 -13.70 14.57 -12.70
C ALA A 165 -15.03 14.27 -13.38
N ILE A 166 -16.04 15.13 -13.20
CA ILE A 166 -17.42 14.99 -13.70
C ILE A 166 -18.32 14.15 -12.77
N ILE A 167 -18.97 14.82 -11.83
CA ILE A 167 -20.45 14.93 -11.67
C ILE A 167 -20.69 15.50 -10.28
N ASN A 168 -20.60 16.82 -10.18
CA ASN A 168 -21.36 17.58 -9.21
C ASN A 168 -22.70 17.85 -9.88
N ASN A 169 -23.72 17.03 -9.61
CA ASN A 169 -25.12 17.43 -9.76
C ASN A 169 -26.02 16.51 -8.92
N LYS A 170 -26.48 17.06 -7.80
CA LYS A 170 -27.70 16.65 -7.10
C LYS A 170 -28.85 16.62 -8.10
N SER A 171 -29.55 15.50 -8.27
CA SER A 171 -31.03 15.45 -8.35
C SER A 171 -31.54 14.02 -8.56
N LYS A 172 -32.27 13.52 -7.55
CA LYS A 172 -33.40 12.57 -7.62
C LYS A 172 -33.27 11.34 -8.53
N ASN A 173 -32.81 10.23 -7.95
CA ASN A 173 -33.02 8.89 -8.51
C ASN A 173 -34.50 8.50 -8.36
N VAL A 174 -35.30 8.78 -9.39
CA VAL A 174 -36.59 8.12 -9.60
C VAL A 174 -36.31 6.86 -10.42
N SER A 175 -36.68 5.70 -9.88
CA SER A 175 -36.55 4.41 -10.57
C SER A 175 -37.17 4.47 -11.97
N LEU A 176 -36.48 3.95 -12.99
CA LEU A 176 -37.00 3.82 -14.36
C LEU A 176 -38.38 3.15 -14.41
N ARG A 177 -38.66 2.25 -13.45
CA ARG A 177 -39.96 1.62 -13.26
C ARG A 177 -41.05 2.63 -12.88
N GLN A 178 -40.71 3.58 -12.02
CA GLN A 178 -41.63 4.65 -11.58
C GLN A 178 -41.84 5.69 -12.69
N ALA A 179 -40.81 5.97 -13.50
CA ALA A 179 -40.94 6.85 -14.68
C ALA A 179 -41.87 6.24 -15.74
N LEU A 180 -41.79 4.92 -15.97
CA LEU A 180 -42.66 4.19 -16.91
C LEU A 180 -44.12 4.15 -16.45
N ILE A 181 -44.37 3.95 -15.16
CA ILE A 181 -45.72 3.98 -14.57
C ILE A 181 -46.36 5.37 -14.71
N ASN A 182 -45.59 6.44 -14.48
CA ASN A 182 -46.09 7.82 -14.62
C ASN A 182 -46.33 8.22 -16.09
N LEU A 183 -45.62 7.60 -17.04
CA LEU A 183 -45.82 7.87 -18.47
C LEU A 183 -47.09 7.20 -19.00
N LEU A 184 -47.34 5.94 -18.61
CA LEU A 184 -48.51 5.17 -19.05
C LEU A 184 -49.82 5.71 -18.46
N SER A 185 -49.80 6.16 -17.20
CA SER A 185 -50.95 6.77 -16.52
C SER A 185 -51.31 8.18 -16.99
N ARG A 186 -50.45 8.81 -17.81
CA ARG A 186 -50.71 10.14 -18.38
C ARG A 186 -51.38 10.09 -19.76
N SER A 187 -51.43 8.91 -20.41
CA SER A 187 -52.01 8.78 -21.76
C SER A 187 -53.51 8.51 -21.80
N THR A 188 -54.15 8.25 -20.66
CA THR A 188 -55.58 7.87 -20.61
C THR A 188 -56.52 9.03 -20.28
N ASN A 189 -56.03 10.26 -20.13
CA ASN A 189 -56.86 11.45 -19.82
C ASN A 189 -56.69 12.56 -20.86
N THR A 190 -57.00 12.27 -22.11
CA THR A 190 -57.45 13.19 -23.18
C THR A 190 -58.04 12.23 -24.22
N THR A 191 -59.34 12.01 -24.33
CA THR A 191 -60.49 12.91 -24.47
C THR A 191 -61.75 12.16 -24.08
#